data_AF-A0A7G8E3C5-F1
#
_entry.id   AF-A0A7G8E3C5-F1
#
_cell.length_a   1.000
_cell.length_b   1.000
_cell.length_c   1.000
_cell.angle_alpha   90.00
_cell.angle_beta   90.00
_cell.angle_gamma   90.00
#
_symmetry.space_group_name_H-M   'P 1'
#
loop_
_entity.id
_entity.type
_entity.pdbx_description
1 polymer ?
#
loop_
_entity_poly.entity_id
_entity_poly.type
_entity_poly.pdbx_seq_one_letter_code
_entity_poly.pdbx_strand_id
1 'polypeptide(L)'
;MIPFLVFCSLLIPVNLWAAITPHMHSDVSMRILHGVCTVVLIPLLWTLRDQRRLLRPLAAMVLAIFAMVMVVVNSWITAMGMGVDFGWLDHLFLALSELALIVFF
;
A
#
# COMPACT_ATOMS: atom_id res chain seq x y z
N MET A 1 6.84 -16.79 1.22
CA MET A 1 5.50 -16.29 1.57
C MET A 1 5.44 -15.82 3.02
N ILE A 2 5.64 -16.67 4.03
CA ILE A 2 5.57 -16.23 5.45
C ILE A 2 6.45 -15.02 5.80
N PRO A 3 7.76 -14.96 5.45
CA PRO A 3 8.58 -13.80 5.79
C PRO A 3 8.11 -12.50 5.11
N PHE A 4 7.55 -12.61 3.90
CA PHE A 4 7.00 -11.49 3.17
C PHE A 4 5.74 -10.95 3.86
N LEU A 5 4.83 -11.82 4.30
CA LEU A 5 3.63 -11.41 5.03
C LEU A 5 3.95 -10.82 6.40
N VAL A 6 4.96 -11.36 7.10
CA VAL A 6 5.47 -10.76 8.35
C VAL A 6 6.05 -9.38 8.09
N PHE A 7 6.76 -9.17 6.99
CA PHE A 7 7.25 -7.85 6.62
C PHE A 7 6.10 -6.88 6.32
N CYS A 8 5.13 -7.27 5.49
CA CYS A 8 3.96 -6.46 5.18
C CYS A 8 3.12 -6.12 6.43
N SER A 9 3.03 -7.03 7.40
CA SER A 9 2.27 -6.77 8.63
C SER A 9 2.87 -5.66 9.48
N LEU A 10 4.20 -5.44 9.40
CA LEU A 10 4.87 -4.32 10.07
C LEU A 10 4.58 -2.98 9.38
N LEU A 11 4.24 -2.97 8.09
CA LEU A 11 3.89 -1.75 7.37
C LEU A 11 2.53 -1.18 7.80
N ILE A 12 1.62 -2.01 8.32
CA ILE A 12 0.31 -1.58 8.85
C ILE A 12 0.48 -0.60 10.02
N PRO A 13 1.11 -0.96 11.15
CA PRO A 13 1.27 -0.04 12.28
C PRO A 13 2.15 1.17 11.92
N VAL A 14 3.12 1.03 11.02
CA VAL A 14 3.96 2.15 10.57
C VAL A 14 3.11 3.19 9.81
N ASN A 15 2.23 2.74 8.90
CA ASN A 15 1.33 3.65 8.19
C ASN A 15 0.27 4.25 9.14
N LEU A 16 -0.29 3.47 10.06
CA LEU A 16 -1.23 4.02 11.05
C LEU A 16 -0.57 5.07 11.95
N TRP A 17 0.68 4.86 12.35
CA TRP A 17 1.45 5.85 13.07
C TRP A 17 1.66 7.12 12.25
N ALA A 18 2.03 6.96 10.96
CA ALA A 18 2.22 8.08 10.05
C ALA A 18 0.93 8.87 9.79
N ALA A 19 -0.23 8.21 9.78
CA ALA A 19 -1.52 8.86 9.67
C ALA A 19 -1.86 9.75 10.88
N ILE A 20 -1.49 9.32 12.09
CA ILE A 20 -1.85 10.02 13.34
C ILE A 20 -0.81 11.10 13.70
N THR A 21 0.42 11.02 13.19
CA THR A 21 1.53 11.93 13.55
C THR A 21 2.13 12.71 12.37
N PRO A 22 1.33 13.43 11.55
CA PRO A 22 1.72 13.99 10.24
C PRO A 22 2.85 15.04 10.25
N HIS A 23 3.30 15.51 11.41
CA HIS A 23 4.36 16.52 11.57
C HIS A 23 5.65 15.97 12.21
N MET A 24 5.73 14.66 12.43
CA MET A 24 6.84 14.01 13.15
C MET A 24 7.75 13.18 12.23
N HIS A 25 7.66 13.36 10.91
CA HIS A 25 8.38 12.55 9.93
C HIS A 25 9.20 13.42 8.97
N SER A 26 10.31 12.87 8.50
CA SER A 26 11.17 13.50 7.51
C SER A 26 10.72 13.17 6.08
N ASP A 27 11.02 14.05 5.12
CA ASP A 27 10.70 13.81 3.71
C ASP A 27 11.27 12.48 3.21
N VAL A 28 12.53 12.21 3.54
CA VAL A 28 13.23 10.97 3.16
C VAL A 28 12.51 9.73 3.70
N SER A 29 12.13 9.73 4.99
CA SER A 29 11.41 8.60 5.57
C SER A 29 10.05 8.36 4.91
N MET A 30 9.33 9.42 4.53
CA MET A 30 8.03 9.29 3.87
C MET A 30 8.20 8.70 2.48
N ARG A 31 9.14 9.20 1.69
CA ARG A 31 9.44 8.67 0.35
C ARG A 31 9.82 7.19 0.40
N ILE A 32 10.64 6.80 1.38
CA ILE A 32 11.00 5.39 1.59
C ILE A 32 9.75 4.56 1.94
N LEU A 33 8.94 5.02 2.89
CA LEU A 33 7.73 4.30 3.31
C LEU A 33 6.77 4.08 2.14
N HIS A 34 6.43 5.14 1.40
CA HIS A 34 5.56 5.06 0.22
C HIS A 34 6.17 4.17 -0.87
N GLY A 35 7.48 4.25 -1.10
CA GLY A 35 8.17 3.42 -2.09
C GLY A 35 8.14 1.93 -1.71
N VAL A 36 8.40 1.60 -0.45
CA VAL A 36 8.33 0.23 0.07
C VAL A 36 6.91 -0.31 -0.06
N CYS A 37 5.89 0.43 0.38
CA CYS A 37 4.49 0.02 0.26
C CYS A 37 4.09 -0.18 -1.22
N THR A 38 4.59 0.67 -2.13
CA THR A 38 4.36 0.53 -3.57
C THR A 38 4.92 -0.80 -4.10
N VAL A 39 6.16 -1.15 -3.74
CA VAL A 39 6.83 -2.36 -4.22
C VAL A 39 6.13 -3.63 -3.74
N VAL A 40 5.69 -3.68 -2.48
CA VAL A 40 5.03 -4.88 -1.93
C VAL A 40 3.64 -5.12 -2.51
N LEU A 41 2.97 -4.09 -3.06
CA LEU A 41 1.69 -4.24 -3.77
C LEU A 41 1.83 -4.86 -5.17
N ILE A 42 3.02 -4.84 -5.78
CA ILE A 42 3.25 -5.41 -7.12
C ILE A 42 2.93 -6.91 -7.18
N PRO A 43 3.42 -7.77 -6.26
CA PRO A 43 3.01 -9.17 -6.17
C PRO A 43 1.50 -9.40 -6.12
N LEU A 44 0.75 -8.56 -5.40
CA LEU A 44 -0.71 -8.64 -5.31
C LEU A 44 -1.35 -8.40 -6.69
N LEU A 45 -0.98 -7.31 -7.37
CA LEU A 45 -1.48 -7.00 -8.71
C LEU A 45 -1.12 -8.10 -9.72
N TRP A 46 0.09 -8.65 -9.63
CA TRP A 46 0.53 -9.75 -10.48
C TRP A 46 -0.35 -11.00 -10.29
N THR A 47 -0.61 -11.36 -9.03
CA THR A 47 -1.41 -12.55 -8.69
C THR A 47 -2.88 -12.39 -9.08
N LEU A 48 -3.46 -11.21 -8.84
CA LEU A 48 -4.81 -10.87 -9.28
C LEU A 48 -4.97 -11.00 -10.79
N ARG A 49 -3.95 -10.60 -11.56
CA ARG A 49 -3.96 -10.74 -13.02
C ARG A 49 -3.83 -12.19 -13.47
N ASP A 50 -2.91 -12.95 -12.87
CA ASP A 50 -2.64 -14.34 -13.23
C ASP A 50 -3.83 -15.26 -12.92
N GLN A 51 -4.39 -15.13 -11.72
CA GLN A 51 -5.47 -15.97 -11.21
C GLN A 51 -6.88 -15.41 -11.48
N ARG A 52 -7.02 -14.38 -12.34
CA ARG A 52 -8.29 -13.67 -12.58
C ARG A 52 -9.48 -14.56 -12.95
N ARG A 53 -9.24 -15.77 -13.48
CA ARG A 53 -10.29 -16.74 -13.86
C ARG A 53 -10.76 -17.62 -12.69
N LEU A 54 -9.97 -17.69 -11.63
CA LEU A 54 -10.22 -18.53 -10.44
C LEU A 54 -10.82 -17.71 -9.28
N LEU A 55 -10.65 -16.39 -9.32
CA LEU A 55 -11.12 -15.48 -8.27
C LEU A 55 -12.57 -15.03 -8.50
N ARG A 56 -13.23 -14.63 -7.42
CA ARG A 56 -14.55 -13.98 -7.50
C ARG A 56 -14.41 -12.65 -8.26
N PRO A 57 -15.07 -12.48 -9.42
CA PRO A 57 -14.74 -11.42 -10.36
C PRO A 57 -14.94 -10.02 -9.78
N LEU A 58 -16.03 -9.78 -9.05
CA LEU A 58 -16.30 -8.48 -8.44
C LEU A 58 -15.27 -8.11 -7.37
N ALA A 59 -14.99 -9.02 -6.43
CA ALA A 59 -14.04 -8.77 -5.34
C ALA A 59 -12.60 -8.57 -5.87
N ALA A 60 -12.18 -9.40 -6.83
CA ALA A 60 -10.89 -9.28 -7.47
C ALA A 60 -10.75 -7.96 -8.25
N MET A 61 -11.82 -7.52 -8.93
CA MET A 61 -11.83 -6.25 -9.65
C MET A 61 -11.72 -5.05 -8.70
N VAL A 62 -12.49 -5.03 -7.60
CA VAL A 62 -12.41 -3.97 -6.60
C VAL A 62 -11.02 -3.89 -5.98
N LEU A 63 -10.45 -5.04 -5.59
CA LEU A 63 -9.10 -5.10 -5.02
C LEU A 63 -8.03 -4.67 -6.03
N ALA A 64 -8.16 -5.06 -7.30
CA ALA A 64 -7.22 -4.67 -8.35
C ALA A 64 -7.26 -3.15 -8.61
N ILE A 65 -8.45 -2.56 -8.69
CA ILE A 65 -8.60 -1.10 -8.87
C ILE A 65 -7.99 -0.38 -7.66
N PHE A 66 -8.33 -0.81 -6.44
CA PHE A 66 -7.81 -0.20 -5.23
C PHE A 66 -6.27 -0.29 -5.17
N ALA A 67 -5.69 -1.48 -5.35
CA ALA A 67 -4.24 -1.67 -5.35
C ALA A 67 -3.55 -0.89 -6.48
N MET A 68 -4.16 -0.77 -7.66
CA MET A 68 -3.63 0.02 -8.77
C MET A 68 -3.60 1.52 -8.42
N VAL A 69 -4.68 2.06 -7.86
CA VAL A 69 -4.72 3.45 -7.39
C VAL A 69 -3.64 3.69 -6.35
N MET A 70 -3.50 2.79 -5.38
CA MET A 70 -2.44 2.89 -4.36
C MET A 70 -1.05 2.86 -5.00
N VAL A 71 -0.76 1.97 -5.95
CA VAL A 71 0.54 1.93 -6.61
C VAL A 71 0.84 3.24 -7.35
N VAL A 72 -0.12 3.77 -8.11
CA VAL A 72 0.08 5.00 -8.89
C VAL A 72 0.28 6.21 -7.98
N VAL A 73 -0.61 6.42 -7.01
CA VAL A 73 -0.53 7.57 -6.09
C VAL A 73 0.76 7.50 -5.27
N ASN A 74 1.07 6.34 -4.68
CA ASN A 74 2.28 6.22 -3.85
C ASN A 74 3.58 6.32 -4.66
N SER A 75 3.58 5.89 -5.92
CA SER A 75 4.73 6.13 -6.82
C SER A 75 4.96 7.62 -7.03
N TRP A 76 3.89 8.40 -7.22
CA TRP A 76 3.99 9.85 -7.35
C TRP A 76 4.53 10.50 -6.07
N ILE A 77 4.00 10.13 -4.90
CA ILE A 77 4.46 10.63 -3.60
C ILE A 77 5.94 10.27 -3.37
N THR A 78 6.34 9.05 -3.74
CA THR A 78 7.74 8.61 -3.66
C THR A 78 8.66 9.49 -4.50
N ALA A 79 8.21 9.92 -5.69
CA ALA A 79 8.97 10.78 -6.58
C ALA A 79 9.02 12.25 -6.09
N MET A 80 7.88 12.79 -5.65
CA MET A 80 7.72 14.22 -5.35
C MET A 80 8.02 14.59 -3.90
N GLY A 81 7.89 13.67 -2.95
CA GLY A 81 8.09 13.91 -1.52
C GLY A 81 6.84 14.42 -0.78
N MET A 82 7.09 15.04 0.36
CA MET A 82 6.10 15.63 1.26
C MET A 82 5.41 16.88 0.66
N GLY A 83 4.29 17.29 1.26
CA GLY A 83 3.48 18.41 0.78
C GLY A 83 2.20 17.99 0.05
N VAL A 84 1.80 16.72 0.21
CA VAL A 84 0.55 16.17 -0.31
C VAL A 84 -0.58 16.52 0.65
N ASP A 85 -1.63 17.15 0.12
CA ASP A 85 -2.83 17.43 0.88
C ASP A 85 -3.49 16.12 1.35
N PHE A 86 -3.96 16.10 2.59
CA PHE A 86 -4.57 14.92 3.21
C PHE A 86 -3.67 13.68 3.29
N GLY A 87 -2.35 13.84 3.41
CA GLY A 87 -1.41 12.69 3.51
C GLY A 87 -1.73 11.68 4.63
N TRP A 88 -2.45 12.08 5.68
CA TRP A 88 -2.95 11.14 6.69
C TRP A 88 -3.91 10.09 6.12
N LEU A 89 -4.73 10.47 5.13
CA LEU A 89 -5.68 9.62 4.44
C LEU A 89 -4.94 8.63 3.52
N ASP A 90 -3.88 9.08 2.85
CA ASP A 90 -3.02 8.21 2.06
C ASP A 90 -2.42 7.09 2.90
N HIS A 91 -1.95 7.42 4.11
CA HIS A 91 -1.45 6.43 5.06
C HIS A 91 -2.53 5.47 5.57
N LEU A 92 -3.74 5.96 5.82
CA LEU A 92 -4.86 5.08 6.17
C LEU A 92 -5.14 4.08 5.05
N PHE A 93 -5.19 4.54 3.79
CA PHE A 93 -5.41 3.65 2.66
C PHE A 93 -4.23 2.70 2.42
N LEU A 94 -2.99 3.14 2.67
CA LEU A 94 -1.83 2.25 2.65
C LEU A 94 -1.96 1.14 3.68
N ALA A 95 -2.30 1.46 4.93
CA ALA A 95 -2.53 0.45 5.97
C ALA A 95 -3.65 -0.55 5.58
N LEU A 96 -4.74 -0.06 4.98
CA LEU A 96 -5.81 -0.92 4.46
C LEU A 96 -5.34 -1.79 3.27
N SER A 97 -4.46 -1.28 2.41
CA SER A 97 -3.91 -2.03 1.29
C SER A 97 -2.98 -3.15 1.73
N GLU A 98 -2.16 -2.92 2.75
CA GLU A 98 -1.31 -3.94 3.36
C GLU A 98 -2.16 -5.01 4.08
N LEU A 99 -3.22 -4.59 4.77
CA LEU A 99 -4.18 -5.53 5.37
C LEU A 99 -4.85 -6.39 4.30
N ALA A 100 -5.32 -5.80 3.21
CA ALA A 100 -5.95 -6.52 2.11
C ALA A 100 -4.96 -7.49 1.44
N LEU A 101 -3.70 -7.10 1.27
CA LEU A 101 -2.64 -7.95 0.76
C LEU A 101 -2.43 -9.18 1.65
N ILE A 102 -2.34 -8.99 2.97
CA ILE A 102 -2.14 -10.09 3.92
C ILE A 102 -3.34 -11.04 3.97
N VAL A 103 -4.56 -10.50 3.87
CA VAL A 103 -5.78 -11.33 3.85
C VAL A 103 -5.92 -12.09 2.53
N PHE A 104 -5.41 -11.54 1.43
CA PHE A 104 -5.48 -12.17 0.12
C PHE A 104 -4.53 -13.37 -0.04
N PHE A 105 -3.30 -13.25 0.48
CA PHE A 105 -2.25 -14.27 0.38
C PHE A 105 -2.27 -15.28 1.53
#